data_AF-A0A7J9SSP6-F1
#
_entry.id   AF-A0A7J9SSP6-F1
#
_cell.length_a   1.000
_cell.length_b   1.000
_cell.length_c   1.000
_cell.angle_alpha   90.00
_cell.angle_beta   90.00
_cell.angle_gamma   90.00
#
_symmetry.space_group_name_H-M   'P 1'
#
loop_
_entity.id
_entity.type
_entity.pdbx_description
1 polymer ?
#
loop_
_entity_poly.entity_id
_entity_poly.type
_entity_poly.pdbx_seq_one_letter_code
_entity_poly.pdbx_strand_id
1 'polypeptide(L)'
;MSTVRKIFLTRPCIVDASLFIAESSFGSGLDMDIVCSILKELEIPEMRCSAKLGVARFRLNDWNVMIYRNGHIDIRRIKDVDDAAKAIEMVGIMLKDGFTG
;
A
#
# COMPACT_ATOMS: atom_id res chain seq x y z
N MET A 1 -15.62 4.24 -5.88
CA MET A 1 -14.77 3.03 -5.80
C MET A 1 -13.50 3.31 -6.57
N SER A 2 -12.37 3.49 -5.87
CA SER A 2 -11.08 3.77 -6.49
C SER A 2 -10.63 2.57 -7.34
N THR A 3 -10.42 2.77 -8.64
CA THR A 3 -10.06 1.70 -9.56
C THR A 3 -8.55 1.48 -9.52
N VAL A 4 -8.13 0.28 -9.11
CA VAL A 4 -6.72 -0.13 -9.12
C VAL A 4 -6.19 -0.04 -10.56
N ARG A 5 -5.13 0.74 -10.76
CA ARG A 5 -4.42 0.84 -12.03
C ARG A 5 -3.46 -0.34 -12.21
N LYS A 6 -2.91 -0.46 -13.41
CA LYS A 6 -1.97 -1.52 -13.82
C LYS A 6 -0.92 -1.81 -12.74
N ILE A 7 -0.77 -3.09 -12.39
CA ILE A 7 0.24 -3.58 -11.44
C ILE A 7 1.55 -3.80 -12.21
N PHE A 8 2.64 -3.25 -11.71
CA PHE A 8 3.98 -3.50 -12.22
C PHE A 8 4.77 -4.28 -11.19
N LEU A 9 5.29 -5.45 -11.60
CA LEU A 9 6.22 -6.19 -10.76
C LEU A 9 7.66 -5.83 -11.13
N THR A 10 8.39 -5.28 -10.18
CA THR A 10 9.83 -5.03 -10.29
C THR A 10 10.57 -5.99 -9.38
N ARG A 11 11.75 -6.45 -9.80
CA ARG A 11 12.63 -7.27 -8.95
C ARG A 11 13.49 -6.34 -8.10
N PRO A 12 13.42 -6.37 -6.77
CA PRO A 12 14.10 -5.34 -5.99
C PRO A 12 15.00 -5.88 -4.88
N CYS A 13 15.12 -7.19 -4.71
CA CYS A 13 15.59 -7.72 -3.45
C CYS A 13 16.90 -8.49 -3.62
N ILE A 14 18.00 -7.84 -3.25
CA ILE A 14 19.34 -8.43 -3.05
C ILE A 14 19.29 -9.54 -1.97
N VAL A 15 18.23 -9.57 -1.14
CA VAL A 15 18.08 -10.46 0.03
C VAL A 15 17.36 -11.78 -0.32
N ASP A 16 16.39 -11.75 -1.24
CA ASP A 16 15.66 -12.94 -1.69
C ASP A 16 15.20 -12.73 -3.15
N ALA A 17 15.79 -13.51 -4.06
CA ALA A 17 15.55 -13.42 -5.48
C ALA A 17 14.16 -13.93 -5.93
N SER A 18 13.42 -14.59 -5.03
CA SER A 18 12.07 -15.10 -5.30
C SER A 18 10.97 -14.05 -5.08
N LEU A 19 11.32 -12.87 -4.54
CA LEU A 19 10.35 -11.84 -4.15
C LEU A 19 10.45 -10.59 -5.01
N PHE A 20 9.28 -10.02 -5.28
CA PHE A 20 9.08 -8.83 -6.09
C PHE A 20 8.64 -7.62 -5.25
N ILE A 21 8.75 -6.43 -5.84
CA ILE A 21 7.97 -5.26 -5.48
C ILE A 21 6.84 -5.16 -6.49
N ALA A 22 5.62 -5.01 -6.00
CA ALA A 22 4.51 -4.56 -6.80
C ALA A 22 4.35 -3.05 -6.64
N GLU A 23 4.27 -2.35 -7.75
CA GLU A 23 3.96 -0.92 -7.83
C GLU A 23 2.61 -0.74 -8.51
N SER A 24 1.75 0.10 -7.97
CA SER A 24 0.44 0.42 -8.54
C SER A 24 -0.05 1.78 -8.06
N SER A 25 -1.26 2.15 -8.46
CA SER A 25 -1.96 3.34 -7.98
C SER A 25 -3.45 3.09 -7.90
N PHE A 26 -4.11 3.65 -6.88
CA PHE A 26 -5.56 3.60 -6.74
C PHE A 26 -6.31 4.56 -7.68
N GLY A 27 -5.59 5.38 -8.45
CA GLY A 27 -6.17 6.31 -9.41
C GLY A 27 -6.79 7.58 -8.80
N SER A 28 -6.88 7.67 -7.48
CA SER A 28 -7.29 8.84 -6.69
C SER A 28 -6.31 9.11 -5.56
N GLY A 29 -6.32 10.33 -5.05
CA GLY A 29 -5.51 10.72 -3.90
C GLY A 29 -6.04 10.16 -2.58
N LEU A 30 -5.27 10.38 -1.52
CA LEU A 30 -5.60 9.98 -0.15
C LEU A 30 -5.51 11.16 0.80
N ASP A 31 -6.50 11.28 1.68
CA ASP A 31 -6.42 12.09 2.88
C ASP A 31 -5.56 11.33 3.91
N MET A 32 -4.35 11.83 4.09
CA MET A 32 -3.36 11.13 4.90
C MET A 32 -3.63 11.26 6.40
N ASP A 33 -4.39 12.26 6.86
CA ASP A 33 -4.79 12.36 8.26
C ASP A 33 -5.82 11.27 8.59
N ILE A 34 -6.76 11.01 7.67
CA ILE A 34 -7.70 9.90 7.77
C ILE A 34 -6.97 8.56 7.68
N VAL A 35 -6.08 8.38 6.70
CA VAL A 35 -5.30 7.13 6.56
C VAL A 35 -4.46 6.85 7.81
N CYS A 36 -3.75 7.85 8.36
CA CYS A 36 -2.98 7.66 9.59
C CYS A 36 -3.87 7.27 10.78
N SER A 37 -5.08 7.83 10.87
CA SER A 37 -6.03 7.50 11.93
C SER A 37 -6.55 6.07 11.80
N ILE A 38 -6.99 5.66 10.60
CA ILE A 38 -7.42 4.28 10.31
C ILE A 38 -6.32 3.28 10.67
N LEU A 39 -5.09 3.52 10.21
CA LEU A 39 -3.96 2.61 10.47
C LEU A 39 -3.63 2.50 11.96
N LYS A 40 -3.83 3.58 12.73
CA LYS A 40 -3.64 3.61 14.18
C LYS A 40 -4.76 2.86 14.92
N GLU A 41 -6.01 3.05 14.52
CA GLU A 41 -7.18 2.36 15.10
C GLU A 41 -7.14 0.85 14.86
N LEU A 42 -6.63 0.42 13.71
CA LEU A 42 -6.44 -0.99 13.38
C LEU A 42 -5.19 -1.62 14.02
N GLU A 43 -4.45 -0.87 14.83
CA GLU A 43 -3.23 -1.31 15.54
C GLU A 43 -2.21 -2.01 14.60
N ILE A 44 -2.04 -1.47 13.39
CA ILE A 44 -1.24 -2.14 12.35
C ILE A 44 0.24 -2.26 12.78
N PRO A 45 0.86 -3.45 12.67
CA PRO A 45 2.27 -3.66 13.03
C PRO A 45 3.25 -2.81 12.22
N GLU A 46 4.33 -2.41 12.86
CA GLU A 46 5.45 -1.66 12.26
C GLU A 46 5.03 -0.36 11.55
N MET A 47 3.86 0.17 11.91
CA MET A 47 3.25 1.31 11.23
C MET A 47 3.99 2.61 11.54
N ARG A 48 4.33 3.33 10.47
CA ARG A 48 4.87 4.68 10.46
C ARG A 48 4.07 5.50 9.47
N CYS A 49 3.33 6.48 9.96
CA CYS A 49 2.52 7.35 9.12
C CYS A 49 2.91 8.81 9.34
N SER A 50 3.01 9.57 8.25
CA SER A 50 3.24 11.01 8.29
C SER A 50 2.33 11.70 7.31
N ALA A 51 1.25 12.29 7.82
CA ALA A 51 0.34 13.09 7.01
C ALA A 51 1.06 14.25 6.32
N LYS A 52 1.99 14.92 7.03
CA LYS A 52 2.82 16.01 6.49
C LYS A 52 3.66 15.58 5.28
N LEU A 53 4.39 14.45 5.40
CA LEU A 53 5.20 13.93 4.30
C LEU A 53 4.37 13.24 3.22
N GLY A 54 3.11 12.93 3.51
CA GLY A 54 2.21 12.27 2.58
C GLY A 54 2.56 10.81 2.33
N VAL A 55 3.09 10.11 3.35
CA VAL A 55 3.49 8.71 3.23
C VAL A 55 3.10 7.92 4.48
N ALA A 56 2.65 6.69 4.28
CA ALA A 56 2.51 5.69 5.33
C ALA A 56 3.24 4.41 4.92
N ARG A 57 3.92 3.80 5.88
CA ARG A 57 4.56 2.49 5.76
C ARG A 57 4.05 1.61 6.88
N PHE A 58 3.71 0.38 6.56
CA PHE A 58 3.23 -0.59 7.55
C PHE A 58 3.41 -2.01 7.06
N ARG A 59 3.28 -2.98 7.97
CA ARG A 59 3.27 -4.39 7.62
C ARG A 59 1.85 -4.92 7.63
N LEU A 60 1.43 -5.53 6.52
CA LEU A 60 0.14 -6.20 6.39
C LEU A 60 0.39 -7.64 5.98
N ASN A 61 0.03 -8.59 6.85
CA ASN A 61 0.46 -9.98 6.73
C ASN A 61 2.00 -10.07 6.60
N ASP A 62 2.50 -10.65 5.50
CA ASP A 62 3.92 -10.73 5.17
C ASP A 62 4.40 -9.66 4.20
N TRP A 63 3.55 -8.71 3.84
CA TRP A 63 3.88 -7.64 2.89
C TRP A 63 4.34 -6.37 3.61
N ASN A 64 5.36 -5.74 3.05
CA ASN A 64 5.75 -4.39 3.45
C ASN A 64 5.07 -3.40 2.52
N VAL A 65 4.06 -2.71 3.04
CA VAL A 65 3.26 -1.77 2.26
C VAL A 65 3.78 -0.35 2.49
N MET A 66 3.89 0.41 1.41
CA MET A 66 4.15 1.83 1.43
C MET A 66 3.14 2.52 0.53
N ILE A 67 2.44 3.51 1.06
CA ILE A 67 1.39 4.24 0.36
C ILE A 67 1.63 5.73 0.45
N TYR A 68 1.30 6.43 -0.62
CA TYR A 68 1.58 7.84 -0.81
C TYR A 68 0.30 8.65 -1.00
N ARG A 69 0.32 9.93 -0.64
CA ARG A 69 -0.82 10.86 -0.76
C ARG A 69 -1.45 10.90 -2.15
N ASN A 70 -0.68 10.70 -3.20
CA ASN A 70 -1.17 10.67 -4.59
C ASN A 70 -1.85 9.35 -4.97
N GLY A 71 -2.04 8.44 -4.02
CA GLY A 71 -2.61 7.11 -4.23
C GLY A 71 -1.65 6.10 -4.85
N HIS A 72 -0.37 6.44 -5.01
CA HIS A 72 0.67 5.48 -5.38
C HIS A 72 0.89 4.50 -4.23
N ILE A 73 1.16 3.23 -4.57
CA ILE A 73 1.41 2.16 -3.61
C ILE A 73 2.56 1.28 -4.09
N ASP A 74 3.49 1.00 -3.17
CA ASP A 74 4.56 0.03 -3.33
C ASP A 74 4.39 -1.08 -2.29
N ILE A 75 4.42 -2.32 -2.72
CA ILE A 75 4.30 -3.48 -1.85
C ILE A 75 5.50 -4.39 -2.07
N ARG A 76 6.28 -4.65 -1.02
CA ARG A 76 7.42 -5.59 -1.07
C ARG A 76 7.03 -6.96 -0.55
N ARG A 77 7.85 -7.96 -0.89
CA ARG A 77 7.67 -9.38 -0.53
C ARG A 77 6.49 -10.03 -1.27
N ILE A 78 6.28 -9.58 -2.50
CA ILE A 78 5.26 -10.12 -3.41
C ILE A 78 5.80 -11.36 -4.11
N LYS A 79 4.97 -12.40 -4.24
CA LYS A 79 5.35 -13.64 -4.96
C LYS A 79 5.09 -13.55 -6.45
N ASP A 80 3.94 -13.02 -6.84
CA ASP A 80 3.44 -12.95 -8.21
C ASP A 80 2.36 -11.87 -8.37
N VAL A 81 1.75 -11.78 -9.54
CA VAL A 81 0.74 -10.75 -9.86
C VAL A 81 -0.54 -10.96 -9.06
N ASP A 82 -0.93 -12.21 -8.78
CA ASP A 82 -2.15 -12.51 -8.03
C ASP A 82 -1.98 -12.16 -6.55
N ASP A 83 -0.79 -12.40 -5.98
CA ASP A 83 -0.40 -11.96 -4.65
C ASP A 83 -0.42 -10.43 -4.54
N ALA A 84 0.11 -9.73 -5.56
CA ALA A 84 0.05 -8.28 -5.65
C ALA A 84 -1.39 -7.75 -5.71
N ALA A 85 -2.23 -8.36 -6.55
CA ALA A 85 -3.63 -7.96 -6.71
C ALA A 85 -4.40 -8.09 -5.40
N LYS A 86 -4.25 -9.21 -4.69
CA LYS A 86 -4.82 -9.44 -3.36
C LYS A 86 -4.34 -8.39 -2.36
N ALA A 87 -3.04 -8.11 -2.34
CA ALA A 87 -2.48 -7.13 -1.43
C ALA A 87 -3.04 -5.72 -1.67
N ILE A 88 -3.11 -5.29 -2.93
CA ILE A 88 -3.63 -3.97 -3.30
C ILE A 88 -5.13 -3.88 -2.99
N GLU A 89 -5.90 -4.92 -3.29
CA GLU A 89 -7.34 -4.97 -2.97
C GLU A 89 -7.59 -4.86 -1.46
N MET A 90 -6.85 -5.64 -0.65
CA MET A 90 -6.95 -5.58 0.81
C MET A 90 -6.62 -4.18 1.35
N VAL A 91 -5.55 -3.55 0.85
CA VAL A 91 -5.19 -2.18 1.24
C VAL A 91 -6.28 -1.18 0.81
N GLY A 92 -6.84 -1.34 -0.39
CA GLY A 92 -7.93 -0.51 -0.88
C GLY A 92 -9.19 -0.60 -0.03
N ILE A 93 -9.57 -1.81 0.41
CA ILE A 93 -10.71 -2.03 1.31
C ILE A 93 -10.43 -1.40 2.68
N MET A 94 -9.22 -1.62 3.21
CA MET A 94 -8.81 -1.09 4.51
C MET A 94 -8.81 0.44 4.54
N LEU A 95 -8.41 1.09 3.45
CA LEU A 95 -8.28 2.55 3.36
C LEU A 95 -9.44 3.22 2.61
N LYS A 96 -10.57 2.53 2.43
CA LYS A 96 -11.69 3.00 1.61
C LYS A 96 -12.19 4.40 1.98
N ASP A 97 -12.16 4.76 3.26
CA ASP A 97 -12.67 6.03 3.78
C ASP A 97 -11.61 7.16 3.69
N GLY A 98 -10.36 6.82 3.35
CA GLY A 98 -9.27 7.77 3.16
C GLY A 98 -9.13 8.29 1.73
N PHE A 99 -9.90 7.80 0.75
CA PHE A 99 -9.81 8.27 -0.63
C PHE A 99 -10.43 9.65 -0.82
N THR A 100 -9.68 10.57 -1.43
CA THR A 100 -10.20 11.84 -1.90
C THR A 100 -10.78 11.63 -3.30
N GLY A 101 -12.10 11.79 -3.43
CA GLY A 101 -12.85 11.57 -4.69
C GLY A 101 -12.32 12.33 -5.89
#